data_AF-A0A7S0IL68-F1
#
_entry.id   AF-A0A7S0IL68-F1
#
_cell.length_a   1.000
_cell.length_b   1.000
_cell.length_c   1.000
_cell.angle_alpha   90.00
_cell.angle_beta   90.00
_cell.angle_gamma   90.00
#
_symmetry.space_group_name_H-M   'P 1'
#
loop_
_entity.id
_entity.type
_entity.pdbx_description
1 polymer ?
#
loop_
_entity_poly.entity_id
_entity_poly.type
_entity_poly.pdbx_seq_one_letter_code
_entity_poly.pdbx_strand_id
1 'polypeptide(L)'
;MSIPVIFLDIDGVICCNMSGHLEEPKLAQLQRIVQNTGAKVVLSTDWRRQAPLKKQLHGVLGKLGIEIIGATPMRAMFQPIRPQEITSWLSNKQKTSCVGTWVAIDDRDLVNEIGGANLRGHFVRTHPASGLTQKLADMAIGILQQGGRESPPLSCSPGSSPSRAHGFDDLEHLAVRTPKMNCGLNGERRRGQTASFTPPWTRSSDVYGAFNGNAGNAGNGLLLSATQPLSPMTRVAPRAPAFNNNRPLTQPLPHGGMRSVGAAEVSSPMRRGS
;
A
#
# COMPACT_ATOMS: atom_id res chain seq x y z
N MET A 1 20.44 4.00 -11.87
CA MET A 1 19.98 4.22 -10.49
C MET A 1 18.98 3.12 -10.15
N SER A 2 19.05 2.55 -8.96
CA SER A 2 18.07 1.57 -8.50
C SER A 2 16.78 2.28 -8.04
N ILE A 3 15.64 1.62 -8.22
CA ILE A 3 14.29 2.12 -7.96
C ILE A 3 13.81 1.53 -6.63
N PRO A 4 13.42 2.37 -5.64
CA PRO A 4 12.79 1.87 -4.43
C PRO A 4 11.37 1.36 -4.70
N VAL A 5 10.93 0.34 -3.98
CA VAL A 5 9.62 -0.28 -4.20
C VAL A 5 8.79 -0.38 -2.92
N ILE A 6 7.50 -0.04 -3.02
CA ILE A 6 6.50 -0.28 -1.98
C ILE A 6 5.63 -1.46 -2.41
N PHE A 7 5.60 -2.53 -1.61
CA PHE A 7 4.57 -3.56 -1.70
C PHE A 7 3.39 -3.12 -0.85
N LEU A 8 2.29 -2.75 -1.51
CA LEU A 8 1.17 -2.06 -0.87
C LEU A 8 -0.05 -2.98 -0.73
N ASP A 9 -0.51 -3.19 0.51
CA ASP A 9 -1.90 -3.59 0.75
C ASP A 9 -2.83 -2.37 0.78
N ILE A 10 -4.14 -2.61 0.66
CA ILE A 10 -5.18 -1.59 0.57
C ILE A 10 -6.06 -1.60 1.81
N ASP A 11 -6.70 -2.74 2.08
CA ASP A 11 -7.53 -2.92 3.27
C ASP A 11 -6.65 -2.82 4.52
N GLY A 12 -7.12 -2.07 5.50
CA GLY A 12 -6.35 -1.80 6.71
C GLY A 12 -5.16 -0.88 6.54
N VAL A 13 -4.81 -0.43 5.32
CA VAL A 13 -3.67 0.46 5.03
C VAL A 13 -4.11 1.83 4.54
N ILE A 14 -4.79 1.91 3.39
CA ILE A 14 -5.35 3.14 2.82
C ILE A 14 -6.89 3.11 2.70
N CYS A 15 -7.49 1.97 3.02
CA CYS A 15 -8.93 1.73 3.14
C CYS A 15 -9.21 1.06 4.49
N CYS A 16 -9.65 1.83 5.47
CA CYS A 16 -9.93 1.37 6.84
C CYS A 16 -11.40 1.52 7.24
N ASN A 17 -12.25 1.92 6.30
CA ASN A 17 -13.69 2.12 6.49
C ASN A 17 -14.49 0.95 5.93
N MET A 18 -15.72 0.82 6.42
CA MET A 18 -16.65 -0.25 6.02
C MET A 18 -17.21 -0.05 4.61
N SER A 19 -17.10 1.15 4.04
CA SER A 19 -17.58 1.43 2.68
C SER A 19 -16.61 1.04 1.57
N GLY A 20 -15.40 0.57 1.90
CA GLY A 20 -14.41 0.20 0.88
C GLY A 20 -13.83 1.41 0.14
N HIS A 21 -13.90 2.61 0.71
CA HIS A 21 -13.40 3.82 0.07
C HIS A 21 -11.93 4.07 0.43
N LEU A 22 -11.15 4.56 -0.52
CA LEU A 22 -9.78 5.01 -0.27
C LEU A 22 -9.83 6.35 0.49
N GLU A 23 -9.08 6.47 1.58
CA GLU A 23 -9.18 7.63 2.47
C GLU A 23 -8.07 8.64 2.21
N GLU A 24 -8.46 9.90 1.98
CA GLU A 24 -7.52 10.97 1.63
C GLU A 24 -6.35 11.15 2.62
N PRO A 25 -6.53 11.12 3.95
CA PRO A 25 -5.40 11.28 4.86
C PRO A 25 -4.33 10.19 4.69
N LYS A 26 -4.73 8.96 4.37
CA LYS A 26 -3.84 7.82 4.18
C LYS A 26 -3.18 7.86 2.80
N LEU A 27 -3.92 8.30 1.78
CA LEU A 27 -3.39 8.59 0.45
C LEU A 27 -2.33 9.70 0.49
N ALA A 28 -2.55 10.76 1.28
CA ALA A 28 -1.58 11.83 1.46
C ALA A 28 -0.26 11.32 2.07
N GLN A 29 -0.33 10.39 3.04
CA GLN A 29 0.87 9.76 3.57
C GLN A 29 1.57 8.87 2.53
N LEU A 30 0.83 8.09 1.75
CA LEU A 30 1.42 7.29 0.67
C LEU A 30 2.11 8.17 -0.38
N GLN A 31 1.46 9.26 -0.79
CA GLN A 31 2.03 10.26 -1.69
C GLN A 31 3.31 10.87 -1.10
N ARG A 32 3.32 11.20 0.20
CA ARG A 32 4.51 11.70 0.88
C ARG A 32 5.66 10.71 0.82
N ILE A 33 5.42 9.41 1.04
CA ILE A 33 6.47 8.38 0.93
C ILE A 33 7.06 8.40 -0.48
N VAL A 34 6.21 8.33 -1.51
CA VAL A 34 6.65 8.32 -2.91
C VAL A 34 7.44 9.59 -3.27
N GLN A 35 6.96 10.78 -2.89
CA GLN A 35 7.66 12.05 -3.16
C GLN A 35 9.03 12.13 -2.48
N ASN A 36 9.18 11.59 -1.26
CA ASN A 36 10.45 11.62 -0.52
C ASN A 36 11.45 10.55 -0.96
N THR A 37 11.03 9.54 -1.71
CA THR A 37 11.84 8.35 -2.00
C THR A 37 11.98 8.05 -3.48
N GLY A 38 11.12 8.59 -4.34
CA GLY A 38 10.98 8.15 -5.73
C GLY A 38 10.45 6.72 -5.85
N ALA A 39 9.87 6.16 -4.79
CA ALA A 39 9.44 4.77 -4.78
C ALA A 39 8.26 4.52 -5.73
N LYS A 40 8.25 3.34 -6.35
CA LYS A 40 7.13 2.86 -7.17
C LYS A 40 6.33 1.79 -6.43
N VAL A 41 5.06 1.62 -6.80
CA VAL A 41 4.14 0.71 -6.11
C VAL A 41 4.02 -0.63 -6.85
N VAL A 42 4.12 -1.71 -6.09
CA VAL A 42 3.68 -3.06 -6.47
C VAL A 42 2.47 -3.43 -5.63
N LEU A 43 1.37 -3.79 -6.29
CA LEU A 43 0.15 -4.19 -5.59
C LEU A 43 0.36 -5.53 -4.89
N SER A 44 0.21 -5.53 -3.58
CA SER A 44 0.33 -6.67 -2.68
C SER A 44 -0.96 -6.77 -1.86
N THR A 45 -2.10 -6.87 -2.57
CA THR A 45 -3.45 -6.73 -2.01
C THR A 45 -4.43 -7.66 -2.72
N ASP A 46 -5.48 -8.14 -2.07
CA ASP A 46 -6.50 -8.97 -2.73
C ASP A 46 -7.36 -8.18 -3.74
N TRP A 47 -7.36 -6.83 -3.66
CA TRP A 47 -7.98 -5.97 -4.68
C TRP A 47 -7.43 -6.22 -6.09
N ARG A 48 -6.18 -6.69 -6.22
CA ARG A 48 -5.55 -7.00 -7.51
C ARG A 48 -6.26 -8.12 -8.29
N ARG A 49 -7.08 -8.93 -7.61
CA ARG A 49 -7.86 -10.04 -8.19
C ARG A 49 -9.10 -9.56 -8.95
N GLN A 50 -9.54 -8.33 -8.69
CA GLN A 50 -10.77 -7.77 -9.26
C GLN A 50 -10.44 -6.62 -10.22
N ALA A 51 -10.78 -6.77 -11.49
CA ALA A 51 -10.48 -5.76 -12.50
C ALA A 51 -11.05 -4.35 -12.19
N PRO A 52 -12.29 -4.21 -11.66
CA PRO A 52 -12.83 -2.90 -11.26
C PRO A 52 -12.01 -2.23 -10.16
N LEU A 53 -11.65 -2.96 -9.11
CA LEU A 53 -10.84 -2.44 -8.01
C LEU A 53 -9.44 -2.06 -8.47
N LYS A 54 -8.82 -2.88 -9.33
CA LYS A 54 -7.54 -2.54 -9.94
C LYS A 54 -7.63 -1.25 -10.77
N LYS A 55 -8.69 -1.07 -11.57
CA LYS A 55 -8.92 0.15 -12.35
C LYS A 55 -9.09 1.37 -11.43
N GLN A 56 -9.83 1.23 -10.33
CA GLN A 56 -9.98 2.27 -9.32
C GLN A 56 -8.62 2.68 -8.73
N LEU A 57 -7.80 1.70 -8.34
CA LEU A 57 -6.45 1.96 -7.79
C LEU A 57 -5.56 2.71 -8.79
N HIS A 58 -5.51 2.27 -10.05
CA HIS A 58 -4.77 2.98 -11.09
C HIS A 58 -5.26 4.41 -11.29
N GLY A 59 -6.58 4.63 -11.26
CA GLY A 59 -7.17 5.96 -11.41
C GLY A 59 -6.83 6.90 -10.25
N VAL A 60 -6.96 6.43 -9.01
CA VAL A 60 -6.71 7.25 -7.81
C VAL A 60 -5.21 7.49 -7.62
N LEU A 61 -4.39 6.44 -7.65
CA LEU A 61 -2.94 6.58 -7.48
C LEU A 61 -2.30 7.36 -8.63
N GLY A 62 -2.76 7.17 -9.86
CA GLY A 62 -2.29 7.92 -11.01
C GLY A 62 -2.53 9.43 -10.89
N LYS A 63 -3.70 9.86 -10.38
CA LYS A 63 -3.99 11.28 -10.11
C LYS A 63 -3.05 11.90 -9.07
N LEU A 64 -2.48 11.10 -8.18
CA LEU A 64 -1.51 11.53 -7.18
C LEU A 64 -0.06 11.50 -7.68
N GLY A 65 0.16 11.10 -8.94
CA GLY A 65 1.50 10.88 -9.50
C GLY A 65 2.20 9.62 -9.01
N ILE A 66 1.44 8.67 -8.44
CA ILE A 66 1.99 7.42 -7.90
C ILE A 66 1.92 6.34 -8.99
N GLU A 67 3.09 5.87 -9.42
CA GLU A 67 3.20 4.84 -10.46
C GLU A 67 3.07 3.43 -9.88
N ILE A 68 2.18 2.63 -10.48
CA ILE A 68 2.05 1.19 -10.20
C ILE A 68 2.81 0.41 -11.27
N ILE A 69 3.87 -0.29 -10.89
CA ILE A 69 4.74 -1.05 -11.82
C ILE A 69 4.40 -2.54 -11.89
N GLY A 70 3.47 -3.01 -11.07
CA GLY A 70 3.05 -4.40 -11.12
C GLY A 70 2.20 -4.82 -9.94
N ALA A 71 2.06 -6.14 -9.82
CA ALA A 71 1.32 -6.79 -8.76
C ALA A 71 2.04 -8.11 -8.41
N THR A 72 2.00 -8.51 -7.15
CA THR A 72 2.52 -9.81 -6.72
C THR A 72 1.69 -10.95 -7.33
N PRO A 73 2.28 -12.14 -7.56
CA PRO A 73 1.55 -13.30 -8.05
C PRO A 73 0.31 -13.59 -7.19
N MET A 74 -0.77 -14.02 -7.82
CA MET A 74 -2.01 -14.41 -7.14
C MET A 74 -1.91 -15.89 -6.75
N ARG A 75 -1.55 -16.17 -5.50
CA ARG A 75 -1.58 -17.54 -4.98
C ARG A 75 -2.92 -17.83 -4.32
N ALA A 76 -3.05 -19.00 -3.70
CA ALA A 76 -4.27 -19.47 -3.06
C ALA A 76 -4.86 -18.41 -2.13
N MET A 77 -6.19 -18.20 -2.25
CA MET A 77 -6.91 -17.25 -1.42
C MET A 77 -6.90 -17.71 0.04
N PHE A 78 -6.97 -16.77 0.99
CA PHE A 78 -7.06 -17.01 2.45
C PHE A 78 -5.87 -17.72 3.11
N GLN A 79 -4.79 -18.00 2.37
CA GLN A 79 -3.58 -18.53 2.98
C GLN A 79 -2.66 -17.39 3.49
N PRO A 80 -1.96 -17.59 4.62
CA PRO A 80 -0.98 -16.66 5.15
C PRO A 80 0.34 -16.75 4.37
N ILE A 81 0.29 -16.45 3.06
CA ILE A 81 1.39 -16.64 2.10
C ILE A 81 1.76 -15.35 1.36
N ARG A 82 1.25 -14.20 1.80
CA ARG A 82 1.58 -12.89 1.22
C ARG A 82 3.11 -12.64 1.17
N PRO A 83 3.92 -13.03 2.19
CA PRO A 83 5.37 -12.93 2.11
C PRO A 83 5.99 -13.73 0.95
N GLN A 84 5.45 -14.92 0.65
CA GLN A 84 5.92 -15.74 -0.48
C GLN A 84 5.58 -15.09 -1.83
N GLU A 85 4.42 -14.43 -1.94
CA GLU A 85 4.05 -13.67 -3.13
C GLU A 85 5.01 -12.50 -3.38
N ILE A 86 5.35 -11.74 -2.33
CA ILE A 86 6.33 -10.65 -2.37
C ILE A 86 7.72 -11.19 -2.76
N THR A 87 8.19 -12.24 -2.09
CA THR A 87 9.51 -12.84 -2.36
C THR A 87 9.58 -13.37 -3.79
N SER A 88 8.52 -14.02 -4.28
CA SER A 88 8.45 -14.50 -5.66
C SER A 88 8.51 -13.37 -6.69
N TRP A 89 7.88 -12.22 -6.41
CA TRP A 89 8.00 -11.05 -7.27
C TRP A 89 9.44 -10.52 -7.27
N LEU A 90 10.09 -10.43 -6.10
CA LEU A 90 11.47 -9.98 -5.95
C LEU A 90 12.48 -10.87 -6.70
N SER A 91 12.28 -12.18 -6.70
CA SER A 91 13.15 -13.14 -7.39
C SER A 91 13.05 -13.07 -8.92
N ASN A 92 12.05 -12.39 -9.49
CA ASN A 92 11.91 -12.27 -10.93
C ASN A 92 12.85 -11.21 -11.51
N LYS A 93 14.06 -11.64 -11.88
CA LYS A 93 15.13 -10.77 -12.40
C LYS A 93 14.73 -9.89 -13.59
N GLN A 94 13.80 -10.34 -14.43
CA GLN A 94 13.31 -9.54 -15.56
C GLN A 94 12.52 -8.30 -15.09
N LYS A 95 11.80 -8.43 -13.98
CA LYS A 95 11.02 -7.34 -13.37
C LYS A 95 11.83 -6.52 -12.37
N THR A 96 12.89 -7.10 -11.79
CA THR A 96 13.54 -6.55 -10.60
C THR A 96 15.01 -6.16 -10.79
N SER A 97 15.53 -6.20 -12.02
CA SER A 97 16.92 -5.81 -12.33
C SER A 97 17.30 -4.39 -11.89
N CYS A 98 16.32 -3.50 -11.74
CA CYS A 98 16.51 -2.13 -11.27
C CYS A 98 16.01 -1.91 -9.84
N VAL A 99 15.48 -2.90 -9.12
CA VAL A 99 14.94 -2.70 -7.76
C VAL A 99 16.09 -2.57 -6.76
N GLY A 100 16.07 -1.49 -5.98
CA GLY A 100 17.04 -1.26 -4.90
C GLY A 100 16.46 -1.66 -3.56
N THR A 101 16.11 -0.65 -2.76
CA THR A 101 15.40 -0.83 -1.48
C THR A 101 13.94 -1.14 -1.69
N TRP A 102 13.32 -1.76 -0.69
CA TRP A 102 11.89 -2.01 -0.71
C TRP A 102 11.31 -2.08 0.69
N VAL A 103 9.99 -1.85 0.77
CA VAL A 103 9.20 -1.97 1.99
C VAL A 103 7.84 -2.57 1.67
N ALA A 104 7.36 -3.47 2.52
CA ALA A 104 5.97 -3.92 2.52
C ALA A 104 5.17 -3.12 3.57
N ILE A 105 3.99 -2.65 3.18
CA ILE A 105 3.06 -1.92 4.06
C ILE A 105 1.73 -2.68 4.04
N ASP A 106 1.37 -3.27 5.18
CA ASP A 106 0.27 -4.23 5.30
C ASP A 106 -0.28 -4.17 6.75
N ASP A 107 -1.54 -4.50 6.98
CA ASP A 107 -2.14 -4.56 8.32
C ASP A 107 -1.97 -5.94 8.99
N ARG A 108 -1.75 -6.97 8.18
CA ARG A 108 -1.47 -8.34 8.62
C ARG A 108 -0.09 -8.46 9.23
N ASP A 109 0.11 -9.49 10.04
CA ASP A 109 1.42 -9.76 10.65
C ASP A 109 2.34 -10.56 9.71
N LEU A 110 2.78 -9.92 8.62
CA LEU A 110 3.50 -10.61 7.54
C LEU A 110 4.78 -11.33 8.00
N VAL A 111 5.46 -10.86 9.05
CA VAL A 111 6.68 -11.49 9.56
C VAL A 111 6.40 -12.85 10.21
N ASN A 112 5.19 -13.04 10.76
CA ASN A 112 4.74 -14.28 11.39
C ASN A 112 3.94 -15.19 10.43
N GLU A 113 3.80 -14.79 9.16
CA GLU A 113 3.21 -15.62 8.11
C GLU A 113 4.25 -16.55 7.45
N ILE A 114 3.77 -17.47 6.60
CA ILE A 114 4.63 -18.43 5.90
C ILE A 114 5.55 -17.64 4.95
N GLY A 115 6.87 -17.77 5.17
CA GLY A 115 7.90 -17.02 4.43
C GLY A 115 8.18 -15.61 4.97
N GLY A 116 7.56 -15.21 6.09
CA GLY A 116 7.67 -13.88 6.69
C GLY A 116 9.06 -13.48 7.17
N ALA A 117 9.93 -14.46 7.45
CA ALA A 117 11.31 -14.19 7.87
C ALA A 117 12.10 -13.33 6.87
N ASN A 118 11.79 -13.42 5.58
CA ASN A 118 12.44 -12.65 4.51
C ASN A 118 12.03 -11.17 4.50
N LEU A 119 11.00 -10.78 5.25
CA LEU A 119 10.47 -9.41 5.32
C LEU A 119 11.00 -8.63 6.52
N ARG A 120 11.81 -9.25 7.40
CA ARG A 120 12.41 -8.56 8.55
C ARG A 120 13.29 -7.40 8.07
N GLY A 121 13.09 -6.22 8.66
CA GLY A 121 13.78 -4.99 8.26
C GLY A 121 13.15 -4.28 7.05
N HIS A 122 12.21 -4.91 6.35
CA HIS A 122 11.55 -4.38 5.15
C HIS A 122 10.02 -4.33 5.30
N PHE A 123 9.51 -4.29 6.53
CA PHE A 123 8.07 -4.35 6.79
C PHE A 123 7.61 -3.27 7.76
N VAL A 124 6.52 -2.59 7.39
CA VAL A 124 5.79 -1.64 8.23
C VAL A 124 4.37 -2.17 8.41
N ARG A 125 4.07 -2.61 9.63
CA ARG A 125 2.73 -3.06 10.00
C ARG A 125 1.83 -1.87 10.34
N THR A 126 0.68 -1.80 9.71
CA THR A 126 -0.39 -0.86 10.06
C THR A 126 -1.38 -1.49 11.05
N HIS A 127 -2.21 -0.67 11.67
CA HIS A 127 -3.36 -1.18 12.42
C HIS A 127 -4.61 -1.03 11.56
N PRO A 128 -5.47 -2.07 11.40
CA PRO A 128 -6.56 -2.06 10.43
C PRO A 128 -7.53 -0.87 10.56
N ALA A 129 -7.74 -0.39 11.79
CA ALA A 129 -8.62 0.76 12.04
C ALA A 129 -7.97 2.14 11.77
N SER A 130 -6.65 2.28 11.92
CA SER A 130 -5.98 3.58 11.77
C SER A 130 -5.24 3.72 10.43
N GLY A 131 -4.86 2.60 9.82
CA GLY A 131 -4.12 2.54 8.57
C GLY A 131 -2.76 3.22 8.61
N LEU A 132 -2.35 3.73 7.45
CA LEU A 132 -1.08 4.40 7.22
C LEU A 132 -1.08 5.79 7.88
N THR A 133 -0.51 5.85 9.08
CA THR A 133 -0.31 7.11 9.82
C THR A 133 1.00 7.79 9.43
N GLN A 134 1.17 9.05 9.83
CA GLN A 134 2.42 9.80 9.61
C GLN A 134 3.66 9.07 10.16
N LYS A 135 3.58 8.56 11.39
CA LYS A 135 4.67 7.79 12.03
C LYS A 135 5.06 6.56 11.21
N LEU A 136 4.07 5.84 10.68
CA LEU A 136 4.31 4.66 9.85
C LEU A 136 4.92 5.05 8.50
N ALA A 137 4.50 6.18 7.92
CA ALA A 137 5.09 6.72 6.71
C ALA A 137 6.55 7.16 6.92
N ASP A 138 6.89 7.77 8.07
CA ASP A 138 8.29 8.11 8.40
C ASP A 138 9.16 6.85 8.48
N MET A 139 8.66 5.77 9.08
CA MET A 139 9.37 4.48 9.11
C MET A 139 9.58 3.90 7.70
N ALA A 140 8.54 3.95 6.85
CA ALA A 140 8.64 3.47 5.47
C ALA A 140 9.67 4.27 4.66
N ILE A 141 9.69 5.60 4.80
CA ILE A 141 10.69 6.47 4.18
C ILE A 141 12.09 6.10 4.68
N GLY A 142 12.26 5.90 5.99
CA GLY A 142 13.52 5.48 6.58
C GLY A 142 14.05 4.17 5.99
N ILE A 143 13.20 3.15 5.83
CA ILE A 143 13.58 1.86 5.21
C ILE A 143 14.01 2.08 3.75
N LEU A 144 13.25 2.88 2.99
CA LEU A 144 13.50 3.09 1.56
C LEU A 144 14.76 3.91 1.29
N GLN A 145 15.16 4.80 2.20
CA GLN A 145 16.35 5.65 2.04
C GLN A 145 17.66 4.99 2.52
N GLN A 146 17.59 3.92 3.32
CA GLN A 146 18.77 3.26 3.89
C GLN A 146 19.74 2.69 2.83
N GLY A 147 19.27 2.30 1.65
CA GLY A 147 20.12 1.78 0.56
C GLY A 147 20.76 2.84 -0.34
N GLY A 148 20.54 4.13 -0.07
CA GLY A 148 21.25 5.24 -0.73
C GLY A 148 22.50 5.70 0.03
N ARG A 149 22.74 5.18 1.23
CA ARG A 149 24.03 5.30 1.92
C ARG A 149 24.83 4.07 1.52
N GLU A 150 25.76 4.24 0.59
CA GLU A 150 26.79 3.23 0.34
C GLU A 150 27.37 2.80 1.68
N SER A 151 27.20 1.53 2.03
CA SER A 151 28.03 0.90 3.06
C SER A 151 29.49 1.15 2.65
N PRO A 152 30.39 1.52 3.57
CA PRO A 152 31.81 1.52 3.27
C PRO A 152 32.16 0.15 2.68
N PRO A 153 32.98 0.07 1.62
CA PRO A 153 33.45 -1.22 1.14
C PRO A 153 34.05 -1.95 2.33
N LEU A 154 33.50 -3.12 2.66
CA LEU A 154 34.15 -4.01 3.60
C LEU A 154 35.57 -4.22 3.07
N SER A 155 36.54 -3.62 3.76
CA SER A 155 37.94 -3.78 3.44
C SER A 155 38.26 -5.26 3.63
N CYS A 156 38.28 -5.99 2.52
CA CYS A 156 38.90 -7.29 2.47
C CYS A 156 40.39 -7.08 2.75
N SER A 157 40.80 -7.26 4.00
CA SER A 157 42.21 -7.39 4.33
C SER A 157 42.74 -8.66 3.65
N PRO A 158 43.85 -8.58 2.89
CA PRO A 158 44.49 -9.74 2.35
C PRO A 158 45.32 -10.42 3.43
N GLY A 159 45.16 -11.73 3.58
CA GLY A 159 46.21 -12.57 4.14
C GLY A 159 45.81 -13.40 5.36
N SER A 160 45.49 -14.67 5.09
CA SER A 160 46.22 -15.78 5.71
C SER A 160 45.80 -17.08 5.04
N SER A 161 46.66 -17.57 4.15
CA SER A 161 46.67 -18.94 3.64
C SER A 161 46.83 -19.93 4.80
N PRO A 162 46.24 -21.14 4.67
CA PRO A 162 46.94 -22.33 5.13
C PRO A 162 47.20 -23.30 3.98
N SER A 163 48.41 -23.83 4.00
CA SER A 163 48.96 -24.83 3.11
C SER A 163 48.27 -26.19 3.23
N ARG A 164 47.89 -26.71 2.06
CA ARG A 164 47.96 -28.08 1.51
C ARG A 164 48.48 -29.27 2.37
N ALA A 165 47.91 -30.43 2.04
CA ALA A 165 48.32 -31.86 2.20
C ALA A 165 47.68 -32.58 3.42
N HIS A 166 47.12 -33.79 3.38
CA HIS A 166 47.11 -34.99 2.51
C HIS A 166 45.68 -35.60 2.56
N GLY A 167 45.08 -36.34 1.61
CA GLY A 167 45.53 -37.52 0.88
C GLY A 167 45.33 -38.79 1.72
N PHE A 168 44.22 -39.54 1.55
CA PHE A 168 44.17 -41.01 1.37
C PHE A 168 42.74 -41.59 1.34
N ASP A 169 42.64 -42.69 0.61
CA ASP A 169 41.48 -43.43 0.13
C ASP A 169 40.68 -44.24 1.17
N ASP A 170 39.51 -44.68 0.66
CA ASP A 170 38.92 -46.02 0.80
C ASP A 170 37.86 -46.35 1.88
N LEU A 171 36.86 -47.06 1.32
CA LEU A 171 36.14 -48.23 1.82
C LEU A 171 34.63 -48.14 2.15
N GLU A 172 33.93 -48.94 1.35
CA GLU A 172 32.54 -49.36 1.37
C GLU A 172 32.09 -50.10 2.64
N HIS A 173 30.77 -50.38 2.64
CA HIS A 173 30.05 -51.44 3.36
C HIS A 173 29.73 -51.19 4.84
N LEU A 174 28.44 -50.93 5.14
CA LEU A 174 27.51 -52.01 5.47
C LEU A 174 26.07 -51.50 5.69
N ALA A 175 25.15 -52.39 5.32
CA ALA A 175 23.72 -52.23 5.35
C ALA A 175 23.10 -52.54 6.73
N VAL A 176 21.90 -51.98 6.97
CA VAL A 176 20.77 -52.57 7.73
C VAL A 176 20.95 -52.73 9.25
N ARG A 177 20.11 -52.01 10.02
CA ARG A 177 19.12 -52.57 10.98
C ARG A 177 18.36 -51.46 11.71
N THR A 178 17.05 -51.43 11.50
CA THR A 178 16.06 -50.75 12.34
C THR A 178 15.95 -51.41 13.71
N PRO A 179 15.45 -50.67 14.72
CA PRO A 179 14.43 -51.25 15.60
C PRO A 179 13.16 -50.38 15.67
N LYS A 180 12.03 -51.05 15.44
CA LYS A 180 10.71 -50.67 15.95
C LYS A 180 10.76 -50.68 17.48
N MET A 181 10.20 -49.67 18.13
CA MET A 181 9.48 -49.86 19.38
C MET A 181 8.18 -49.04 19.38
N ASN A 182 7.13 -49.73 19.79
CA ASN A 182 5.74 -49.33 19.87
C ASN A 182 5.32 -49.54 21.33
N CYS A 183 4.90 -48.49 22.01
CA CYS A 183 4.18 -48.49 23.30
C CYS A 183 3.89 -47.02 23.63
N GLY A 184 2.74 -46.58 24.11
CA GLY A 184 1.51 -47.23 24.51
C GLY A 184 0.45 -46.13 24.74
N LEU A 185 -0.79 -46.57 24.88
CA LEU A 185 -2.02 -45.80 24.97
C LEU A 185 -2.19 -45.01 26.28
N ASN A 186 -3.13 -44.06 26.20
CA ASN A 186 -4.03 -43.49 27.23
C ASN A 186 -3.64 -42.18 27.92
N GLY A 187 -4.55 -41.20 27.82
CA GLY A 187 -4.55 -39.95 28.59
C GLY A 187 -5.68 -39.01 28.17
N GLU A 188 -6.84 -39.17 28.80
CA GLU A 188 -8.10 -38.44 28.62
C GLU A 188 -8.08 -36.92 28.88
N ARG A 189 -9.05 -36.25 28.24
CA ARG A 189 -9.76 -34.99 28.63
C ARG A 189 -8.99 -33.67 28.70
N ARG A 190 -9.45 -32.69 27.91
CA ARG A 190 -10.39 -31.63 28.38
C ARG A 190 -10.94 -30.82 27.21
N ARG A 191 -12.27 -30.67 27.17
CA ARG A 191 -13.01 -29.73 26.32
C ARG A 191 -12.71 -28.32 26.80
N GLY A 192 -12.17 -27.49 25.92
CA GLY A 192 -12.12 -26.03 26.06
C GLY A 192 -12.83 -25.42 24.86
N GLN A 193 -13.90 -24.68 25.13
CA GLN A 193 -14.71 -23.99 24.14
C GLN A 193 -13.87 -22.95 23.40
N THR A 194 -13.78 -23.04 22.07
CA THR A 194 -13.29 -21.96 21.22
C THR A 194 -14.51 -21.23 20.66
N ALA A 195 -14.72 -20.00 21.13
CA ALA A 195 -15.65 -19.07 20.51
C ALA A 195 -15.09 -18.71 19.12
N SER A 196 -15.75 -19.19 18.07
CA SER A 196 -15.44 -18.83 16.68
C SER A 196 -15.87 -17.39 16.44
N PHE A 197 -14.91 -16.47 16.40
CA PHE A 197 -15.12 -15.08 15.99
C PHE A 197 -15.15 -15.02 14.46
N THR A 198 -16.33 -15.03 13.87
CA THR A 198 -16.52 -14.78 12.43
C THR A 198 -16.55 -13.26 12.18
N PRO A 199 -15.63 -12.69 11.37
CA PRO A 199 -15.72 -11.29 10.97
C PRO A 199 -16.97 -11.04 10.10
N PRO A 200 -17.60 -9.85 10.19
CA PRO A 200 -18.98 -9.59 9.72
C PRO A 200 -19.18 -9.55 8.19
N TRP A 201 -18.22 -9.96 7.37
CA TRP A 201 -18.29 -9.84 5.91
C TRP A 201 -18.72 -11.12 5.17
N THR A 202 -19.24 -12.13 5.86
CA THR A 202 -19.68 -13.40 5.23
C THR A 202 -21.17 -13.49 4.89
N ARG A 203 -21.94 -12.39 4.96
CA ARG A 203 -23.28 -12.34 4.35
C ARG A 203 -23.62 -10.94 3.87
N SER A 204 -23.43 -10.68 2.58
CA SER A 204 -24.46 -10.08 1.73
C SER A 204 -23.93 -9.99 0.31
N SER A 205 -24.57 -10.68 -0.63
CA SER A 205 -24.30 -10.63 -2.07
C SER A 205 -24.89 -9.39 -2.73
N ASP A 206 -25.42 -8.43 -1.97
CA ASP A 206 -26.28 -7.37 -2.49
C ASP A 206 -25.88 -5.97 -2.00
N VAL A 207 -24.64 -5.54 -2.23
CA VAL A 207 -24.30 -4.10 -2.19
C VAL A 207 -23.18 -3.77 -3.20
N TYR A 208 -23.46 -3.93 -4.49
CA TYR A 208 -22.83 -3.09 -5.52
C TYR A 208 -23.96 -2.58 -6.41
N GLY A 209 -24.40 -1.35 -6.10
CA GLY A 209 -25.51 -0.70 -6.79
C GLY A 209 -25.25 -0.58 -8.29
N ALA A 210 -26.23 -1.05 -9.04
CA ALA A 210 -26.32 -0.93 -10.48
C ALA A 210 -26.36 0.53 -10.92
N PHE A 211 -25.45 0.93 -11.81
CA PHE A 211 -25.69 2.07 -12.69
C PHE A 211 -26.69 1.64 -13.76
N ASN A 212 -27.91 2.14 -13.64
CA ASN A 212 -28.99 1.91 -14.58
C ASN A 212 -28.92 2.96 -15.69
N GLY A 213 -28.73 2.53 -16.94
CA GLY A 213 -28.89 3.31 -18.16
C GLY A 213 -29.59 2.43 -19.18
N ASN A 214 -30.90 2.62 -19.31
CA ASN A 214 -31.82 1.80 -20.09
C ASN A 214 -31.96 2.30 -21.55
N ALA A 215 -32.46 1.40 -22.40
CA ALA A 215 -32.97 1.51 -23.77
C ALA A 215 -31.92 1.47 -24.91
N GLY A 216 -32.00 0.58 -25.91
CA GLY A 216 -33.10 -0.31 -26.27
C GLY A 216 -32.67 -1.44 -27.21
N ASN A 217 -33.51 -2.47 -27.20
CA ASN A 217 -33.45 -3.71 -27.96
C ASN A 217 -34.29 -3.57 -29.25
N ALA A 218 -33.76 -4.01 -30.40
CA ALA A 218 -34.51 -4.74 -31.42
C ALA A 218 -33.61 -5.17 -32.60
N GLY A 219 -33.65 -6.47 -32.94
CA GLY A 219 -33.86 -6.91 -34.32
C GLY A 219 -32.67 -7.49 -35.11
N ASN A 220 -32.68 -8.81 -35.27
CA ASN A 220 -31.93 -9.61 -36.25
C ASN A 220 -32.21 -9.21 -37.73
N GLY A 221 -31.26 -9.50 -38.63
CA GLY A 221 -31.57 -9.94 -40.00
C GLY A 221 -30.68 -9.41 -41.14
N LEU A 222 -30.13 -10.34 -41.92
CA LEU A 222 -29.33 -10.20 -43.15
C LEU A 222 -29.79 -9.12 -44.16
N LEU A 223 -28.85 -8.44 -44.85
CA LEU A 223 -28.43 -8.71 -46.25
C LEU A 223 -27.50 -7.61 -46.79
N LEU A 224 -26.49 -8.02 -47.56
CA LEU A 224 -25.62 -7.19 -48.39
C LEU A 224 -26.38 -6.64 -49.61
N SER A 225 -26.25 -5.33 -49.91
CA SER A 225 -25.95 -4.79 -51.26
C SER A 225 -26.09 -3.26 -51.35
N ALA A 226 -25.01 -2.65 -51.84
CA ALA A 226 -24.88 -1.54 -52.80
C ALA A 226 -25.44 -0.10 -52.59
N THR A 227 -24.51 0.84 -52.84
CA THR A 227 -24.60 2.11 -53.60
C THR A 227 -25.19 3.40 -52.98
N GLN A 228 -24.24 4.30 -52.66
CA GLN A 228 -24.11 5.70 -53.14
C GLN A 228 -24.95 6.87 -52.54
N PRO A 229 -24.45 8.13 -52.65
CA PRO A 229 -24.40 9.08 -51.53
C PRO A 229 -25.23 10.37 -51.74
N LEU A 230 -25.55 11.08 -50.65
CA LEU A 230 -25.86 12.53 -50.69
C LEU A 230 -25.47 13.28 -49.39
N SER A 231 -24.64 14.30 -49.63
CA SER A 231 -24.27 15.57 -48.97
C SER A 231 -25.14 16.25 -47.86
N PRO A 232 -24.62 17.32 -47.21
CA PRO A 232 -24.78 17.60 -45.78
C PRO A 232 -25.79 18.71 -45.45
N MET A 233 -26.30 18.74 -44.22
CA MET A 233 -26.93 19.94 -43.65
C MET A 233 -26.73 20.08 -42.12
N THR A 234 -26.00 21.14 -41.78
CA THR A 234 -26.38 22.23 -40.86
C THR A 234 -26.53 21.96 -39.35
N ARG A 235 -25.56 22.52 -38.60
CA ARG A 235 -25.61 22.88 -37.16
C ARG A 235 -26.86 23.69 -36.80
N VAL A 236 -27.50 23.34 -35.68
CA VAL A 236 -28.24 24.31 -34.85
C VAL A 236 -27.96 24.01 -33.37
N ALA A 237 -27.43 25.01 -32.67
CA ALA A 237 -27.34 25.06 -31.22
C ALA A 237 -28.37 26.05 -30.67
N PRO A 238 -28.98 25.77 -29.51
CA PRO A 238 -29.47 26.83 -28.62
C PRO A 238 -29.05 26.55 -27.17
N ARG A 239 -28.97 27.47 -26.21
CA ARG A 239 -28.94 28.93 -26.10
C ARG A 239 -28.72 29.18 -24.60
N ALA A 240 -27.79 30.03 -24.19
CA ALA A 240 -27.61 30.43 -22.79
C ALA A 240 -28.67 31.47 -22.37
N PRO A 241 -29.10 31.52 -21.09
CA PRO A 241 -29.76 32.69 -20.53
C PRO A 241 -28.77 33.62 -19.80
N ALA A 242 -29.04 34.92 -19.97
CA ALA A 242 -28.25 36.06 -19.57
C ALA A 242 -28.59 36.60 -18.17
N PHE A 243 -27.59 37.27 -17.59
CA PHE A 243 -27.62 38.44 -16.70
C PHE A 243 -28.93 38.90 -16.05
N ASN A 244 -28.88 39.15 -14.73
CA ASN A 244 -29.59 40.25 -14.12
C ASN A 244 -28.70 40.98 -13.10
N ASN A 245 -28.39 42.25 -13.40
CA ASN A 245 -27.74 43.22 -12.52
C ASN A 245 -28.84 44.14 -12.00
N ASN A 246 -28.99 44.30 -10.69
CA ASN A 246 -29.39 45.58 -10.11
C ASN A 246 -28.94 45.73 -8.65
N ARG A 247 -28.19 46.81 -8.43
CA ARG A 247 -27.57 47.34 -7.20
C ARG A 247 -28.62 48.19 -6.43
N PRO A 248 -28.39 48.65 -5.18
CA PRO A 248 -27.62 49.89 -5.04
C PRO A 248 -26.70 50.00 -3.81
N LEU A 249 -25.77 50.96 -3.94
CA LEU A 249 -24.82 51.47 -2.94
C LEU A 249 -25.52 52.12 -1.73
N THR A 250 -24.92 52.01 -0.55
CA THR A 250 -24.82 53.12 0.43
C THR A 250 -23.62 52.92 1.38
N GLN A 251 -22.82 53.98 1.53
CA GLN A 251 -21.91 54.34 2.63
C GLN A 251 -22.10 55.85 2.83
N PRO A 252 -21.94 56.46 4.03
CA PRO A 252 -20.65 56.51 4.76
C PRO A 252 -20.68 56.56 6.32
N LEU A 253 -19.47 56.50 6.92
CA LEU A 253 -19.00 56.77 8.31
C LEU A 253 -19.34 58.22 8.81
N PRO A 254 -19.05 58.72 10.06
CA PRO A 254 -17.97 58.38 11.04
C PRO A 254 -18.24 58.62 12.57
N HIS A 255 -17.14 58.65 13.38
CA HIS A 255 -16.96 59.03 14.81
C HIS A 255 -17.05 57.90 15.86
N GLY A 256 -16.22 57.74 16.89
CA GLY A 256 -15.09 58.51 17.46
C GLY A 256 -14.93 58.16 18.96
N GLY A 257 -13.71 58.28 19.53
CA GLY A 257 -13.45 58.38 20.99
C GLY A 257 -12.83 57.14 21.68
N MET A 258 -11.53 57.13 22.00
CA MET A 258 -10.88 57.58 23.27
C MET A 258 -10.92 56.52 24.39
N ARG A 259 -9.79 55.88 24.72
CA ARG A 259 -8.73 56.22 25.71
C ARG A 259 -9.00 55.71 27.14
N SER A 260 -8.10 54.85 27.65
CA SER A 260 -7.50 54.95 29.00
C SER A 260 -6.37 53.92 29.12
N VAL A 261 -5.09 54.33 29.09
CA VAL A 261 -4.17 54.53 30.22
C VAL A 261 -4.19 53.45 31.32
N GLY A 262 -3.01 52.85 31.54
CA GLY A 262 -2.66 52.05 32.71
C GLY A 262 -1.14 51.89 32.76
N ALA A 263 -0.47 52.82 33.43
CA ALA A 263 0.96 52.82 33.74
C ALA A 263 1.16 52.72 35.26
N ALA A 264 2.13 51.91 35.68
CA ALA A 264 2.87 51.90 36.96
C ALA A 264 3.89 50.73 36.81
N GLU A 265 5.23 50.85 36.73
CA GLU A 265 6.23 51.57 37.56
C GLU A 265 6.03 51.22 39.06
N VAL A 266 6.98 50.78 39.91
CA VAL A 266 8.45 50.87 40.05
C VAL A 266 8.86 49.79 41.10
N SER A 267 10.05 49.16 41.00
CA SER A 267 11.05 49.13 42.09
C SER A 267 12.11 48.03 41.96
N SER A 268 13.35 48.49 42.16
CA SER A 268 14.67 47.88 41.99
C SER A 268 15.11 46.99 43.21
N PRO A 269 16.41 46.91 43.60
CA PRO A 269 17.36 45.88 43.16
C PRO A 269 18.03 45.09 44.33
N MET A 270 18.98 44.22 43.97
CA MET A 270 20.24 43.94 44.69
C MET A 270 20.23 42.93 45.86
N ARG A 271 21.02 41.85 45.73
CA ARG A 271 21.98 41.42 46.76
C ARG A 271 23.04 40.46 46.18
N ARG A 272 24.30 40.73 46.58
CA ARG A 272 25.51 39.91 46.42
C ARG A 272 25.64 38.90 47.57
N GLY A 273 26.54 37.94 47.40
CA GLY A 273 27.16 37.10 48.44
C GLY A 273 26.67 35.65 48.36
N SER A 274 27.51 34.62 48.27
CA SER A 274 28.92 34.45 48.62
C SER A 274 29.59 33.43 47.72
#